data_AF-A0A7Y8WSE4-F1
#
_entry.id   AF-A0A7Y8WSE4-F1
#
_cell.length_a   1.000
_cell.length_b   1.000
_cell.length_c   1.000
_cell.angle_alpha   90.00
_cell.angle_beta   90.00
_cell.angle_gamma   90.00
#
_symmetry.space_group_name_H-M   'P 1'
#
loop_
_entity.id
_entity.type
_entity.pdbx_description
1 polymer ?
#
loop_
_entity_poly.entity_id
_entity_poly.type
_entity_poly.pdbx_seq_one_letter_code
_entity_poly.pdbx_strand_id
1 'polypeptide(L)'
;MDYLRDIEEYGEDVNDFEVSPFETIDMLHRRSRLNKEFSKMTLRERILLMRYDLRLLENMERMVKHIEIVYDFSNSVEPLEEWWWHLDKVATGELEIEIGLSPKDKVL
;
A
#
# COMPACT_ATOMS: atom_id res chain seq x y z
N MET A 1 -17.39 7.53 2.18
CA MET A 1 -15.98 7.22 2.48
C MET A 1 -15.26 8.55 2.58
N ASP A 2 -14.43 8.73 3.59
CA ASP A 2 -13.61 9.93 3.74
C ASP A 2 -12.20 9.54 3.26
N TYR A 3 -11.95 9.71 1.95
CA TYR A 3 -10.71 9.20 1.34
C TYR A 3 -9.48 9.83 1.97
N LEU A 4 -9.52 11.13 2.25
CA LEU A 4 -8.41 11.84 2.86
C LEU A 4 -8.03 11.22 4.20
N ARG A 5 -9.02 10.95 5.06
CA ARG A 5 -8.80 10.29 6.34
C ARG A 5 -8.22 8.88 6.17
N ASP A 6 -8.80 8.07 5.29
CA ASP A 6 -8.29 6.71 5.04
C ASP A 6 -6.84 6.73 4.50
N ILE A 7 -6.50 7.72 3.67
CA ILE A 7 -5.13 7.89 3.15
C ILE A 7 -4.18 8.35 4.25
N GLU A 8 -4.60 9.26 5.12
CA GLU A 8 -3.80 9.74 6.26
C GLU A 8 -3.55 8.62 7.27
N GLU A 9 -4.58 7.84 7.63
CA GLU A 9 -4.46 6.66 8.50
C GLU A 9 -3.50 5.63 7.89
N TYR A 10 -3.61 5.34 6.58
CA TYR A 10 -2.62 4.50 5.89
C TYR A 10 -1.20 5.06 5.99
N GLY A 11 -1.03 6.38 5.86
CA GLY A 11 0.26 7.03 5.98
C GLY A 11 0.86 6.98 7.38
N GLU A 12 0.03 7.00 8.43
CA GLU A 12 0.45 6.79 9.82
C GLU A 12 0.91 5.34 10.02
N ASP A 13 0.09 4.37 9.61
CA ASP A 13 0.36 2.93 9.73
C ASP A 13 1.69 2.53 9.04
N VAL A 14 1.98 3.07 7.85
CA VAL A 14 3.23 2.80 7.11
C VAL A 14 4.51 3.18 7.89
N ASN A 15 4.41 4.09 8.87
CA ASN A 15 5.54 4.52 9.69
C ASN A 15 5.51 3.97 11.11
N ASP A 16 4.44 3.31 11.50
CA ASP A 16 4.29 2.76 12.84
C ASP A 16 4.65 1.26 12.83
N PHE A 17 5.71 0.92 13.55
CA PHE A 17 6.18 -0.45 13.73
C PHE A 17 6.07 -0.92 15.18
N GLU A 18 5.52 -0.06 16.05
CA GLU A 18 5.24 -0.38 17.45
C GLU A 18 3.84 -0.99 17.60
N VAL A 19 2.98 -0.81 16.59
CA VAL A 19 1.71 -1.54 16.45
C VAL A 19 1.96 -3.04 16.26
N SER A 20 0.92 -3.84 16.52
CA SER A 20 1.00 -5.28 16.30
C SER A 20 1.00 -5.62 14.81
N PRO A 21 1.64 -6.73 14.39
CA PRO A 21 1.58 -7.19 13.01
C PRO A 21 0.16 -7.43 12.48
N PHE A 22 -0.78 -7.77 13.37
CA PHE A 22 -2.20 -7.90 13.01
C PHE A 22 -2.82 -6.56 12.61
N GLU A 23 -2.48 -5.47 13.31
CA GLU A 23 -2.92 -4.12 12.93
C GLU A 23 -2.28 -3.68 11.61
N THR A 24 -1.03 -4.07 11.35
CA THR A 24 -0.38 -3.82 10.06
C THR A 24 -1.05 -4.58 8.90
N ILE A 25 -1.69 -5.71 9.14
CA ILE A 25 -2.53 -6.37 8.11
C ILE A 25 -3.74 -5.51 7.75
N ASP A 26 -4.34 -4.82 8.73
CA ASP A 26 -5.45 -3.90 8.45
C ASP A 26 -5.02 -2.72 7.57
N MET A 27 -3.77 -2.27 7.68
CA MET A 27 -3.16 -1.30 6.75
C MET A 27 -3.13 -1.83 5.31
N LEU A 28 -2.76 -3.09 5.07
CA LEU A 28 -2.79 -3.68 3.73
C LEU A 28 -4.22 -3.75 3.17
N HIS A 29 -5.19 -4.17 4.00
CA HIS A 29 -6.60 -4.15 3.62
C HIS A 29 -7.10 -2.73 3.32
N ARG A 30 -6.66 -1.73 4.08
CA ARG A 30 -6.97 -0.32 3.83
C ARG A 30 -6.44 0.13 2.47
N ARG A 31 -5.20 -0.24 2.13
CA ARG A 31 -4.63 0.08 0.82
C ARG A 31 -5.41 -0.58 -0.33
N SER A 32 -5.92 -1.80 -0.15
CA SER A 32 -6.83 -2.46 -1.10
C SER A 32 -8.17 -1.74 -1.26
N ARG A 33 -8.76 -1.25 -0.17
CA ARG A 33 -10.00 -0.45 -0.24
C ARG A 33 -9.77 0.84 -1.01
N LEU A 34 -8.67 1.54 -0.72
CA LEU A 34 -8.27 2.76 -1.42
C LEU A 34 -8.03 2.50 -2.92
N ASN A 35 -7.43 1.35 -3.28
CA ASN A 35 -7.22 0.99 -4.68
C ASN A 35 -8.52 0.84 -5.47
N LYS A 36 -9.53 0.17 -4.89
CA LYS A 36 -10.85 -0.03 -5.52
C LYS A 36 -11.57 1.29 -5.82
N GLU A 37 -11.30 2.30 -5.00
CA GLU A 37 -11.92 3.62 -5.08
C GLU A 37 -11.01 4.69 -5.73
N PHE A 38 -9.81 4.30 -6.19
CA PHE A 38 -8.78 5.22 -6.70
C PHE A 38 -9.31 6.14 -7.80
N SER A 39 -10.14 5.61 -8.71
CA SER A 39 -10.73 6.38 -9.82
C SER A 39 -11.70 7.48 -9.36
N LYS A 40 -12.21 7.42 -8.13
CA LYS A 40 -13.13 8.41 -7.54
C LYS A 40 -12.40 9.47 -6.71
N MET A 41 -11.12 9.28 -6.43
CA MET A 41 -10.29 10.23 -5.69
C MET A 41 -9.92 11.42 -6.58
N THR A 42 -9.78 12.59 -5.94
CA THR A 42 -9.18 13.77 -6.54
C THR A 42 -7.70 13.53 -6.84
N LEU A 43 -7.14 14.33 -7.75
CA LEU A 43 -5.71 14.28 -8.07
C LEU A 43 -4.83 14.45 -6.81
N ARG A 44 -5.24 15.33 -5.89
CA ARG A 44 -4.49 15.60 -4.64
C ARG A 44 -4.46 14.37 -3.73
N GLU A 45 -5.59 13.69 -3.55
CA GLU A 45 -5.69 12.47 -2.76
C GLU A 45 -4.85 11.35 -3.37
N ARG A 46 -4.91 11.16 -4.70
CA ARG A 46 -4.09 10.15 -5.39
C ARG A 46 -2.59 10.41 -5.21
N ILE A 47 -2.16 11.66 -5.37
CA ILE A 47 -0.75 12.05 -5.15
C ILE A 47 -0.33 11.76 -3.70
N LEU A 48 -1.21 12.03 -2.72
CA LEU A 48 -0.92 11.75 -1.32
C LEU A 48 -0.80 10.24 -1.06
N LEU A 49 -1.73 9.44 -1.59
CA LEU A 49 -1.68 7.99 -1.49
C LEU A 49 -0.38 7.43 -2.09
N MET A 50 -0.01 7.88 -3.29
CA MET A 50 1.24 7.48 -3.94
C MET A 50 2.49 7.88 -3.14
N ARG A 51 2.45 9.02 -2.44
CA ARG A 51 3.53 9.42 -1.54
C ARG A 51 3.68 8.45 -0.37
N TYR A 52 2.58 7.96 0.19
CA TYR A 52 2.62 6.95 1.24
C TYR A 52 3.01 5.57 0.70
N ASP A 53 2.65 5.23 -0.53
CA ASP A 53 3.15 4.02 -1.21
C ASP A 53 4.68 4.06 -1.38
N LEU A 54 5.25 5.19 -1.80
CA LEU A 54 6.71 5.36 -1.85
C LEU A 54 7.35 5.16 -0.48
N ARG A 55 6.70 5.62 0.58
CA ARG A 55 7.20 5.45 1.94
C ARG A 55 7.10 4.01 2.44
N LEU A 56 6.08 3.27 2.03
CA LEU A 56 5.99 1.83 2.26
C LEU A 56 7.18 1.12 1.60
N LEU A 57 7.56 1.53 0.39
CA LEU A 57 8.74 1.01 -0.29
C LEU A 57 10.05 1.37 0.42
N GLU A 58 10.21 2.62 0.89
CA GLU A 58 11.36 3.04 1.71
C GLU A 58 11.51 2.16 2.97
N ASN A 59 10.39 1.69 3.51
CA ASN A 59 10.32 0.86 4.71
C ASN A 59 10.20 -0.65 4.43
N MET A 60 10.27 -1.09 3.18
CA MET A 60 9.78 -2.42 2.76
C MET A 60 10.42 -3.58 3.52
N GLU A 61 11.74 -3.57 3.73
CA GLU A 61 12.43 -4.66 4.42
C GLU A 61 11.97 -4.81 5.87
N ARG A 62 11.72 -3.67 6.54
CA ARG A 62 11.21 -3.66 7.91
C ARG A 62 9.76 -4.11 7.95
N MET A 63 8.96 -3.68 6.97
CA MET A 63 7.55 -4.03 6.86
C MET A 63 7.34 -5.52 6.58
N VAL A 64 8.10 -6.11 5.66
CA VAL A 64 8.07 -7.55 5.38
C VAL A 64 8.37 -8.35 6.65
N LYS A 65 9.47 -8.01 7.35
CA LYS A 65 9.85 -8.68 8.61
C LYS A 65 8.81 -8.55 9.72
N HIS A 66 8.08 -7.43 9.74
CA HIS A 66 7.04 -7.22 10.73
C HIS A 66 5.79 -8.05 10.41
N ILE A 67 5.35 -8.01 9.16
CA ILE A 67 4.14 -8.68 8.67
C ILE A 67 4.31 -10.21 8.61
N GLU A 68 5.51 -10.71 8.23
CA GLU A 68 5.77 -12.14 8.07
C GLU A 68 5.58 -12.97 9.35
N ILE A 69 5.54 -12.30 10.51
CA ILE A 69 5.23 -12.90 11.81
C ILE A 69 3.83 -13.52 11.83
N VAL A 70 2.87 -12.91 11.12
CA VAL A 70 1.44 -13.31 11.13
C VAL A 70 0.88 -13.63 9.75
N TYR A 71 1.62 -13.34 8.68
CA TYR A 71 1.17 -13.52 7.30
C TYR A 71 2.26 -14.17 6.44
N ASP A 72 1.92 -15.28 5.81
CA ASP A 72 2.81 -15.96 4.87
C ASP A 72 2.57 -15.42 3.45
N PHE A 73 3.48 -14.56 2.98
CA PHE A 73 3.42 -13.95 1.65
C PHE A 73 3.38 -14.97 0.51
N SER A 74 3.92 -16.19 0.70
CA SER A 74 3.85 -17.23 -0.33
C SER A 74 2.43 -17.73 -0.60
N ASN A 75 1.52 -17.50 0.35
CA ASN A 75 0.10 -17.83 0.23
C ASN A 75 -0.77 -16.65 -0.24
N SER A 76 -0.17 -15.51 -0.60
CA SER A 76 -0.88 -14.36 -1.15
C SER A 76 -1.63 -14.75 -2.43
N VAL A 77 -2.95 -14.54 -2.42
CA VAL A 77 -3.85 -14.84 -3.56
C VAL A 77 -4.33 -13.56 -4.24
N GLU A 78 -3.97 -12.42 -3.68
CA GLU A 78 -4.33 -11.10 -4.17
C GLU A 78 -3.70 -10.82 -5.54
N PRO A 79 -4.39 -10.11 -6.43
CA PRO A 79 -3.87 -9.82 -7.76
C PRO A 79 -2.63 -8.91 -7.68
N LEU A 80 -1.75 -8.98 -8.69
CA LEU A 80 -0.47 -8.23 -8.67
C LEU A 80 -0.67 -6.71 -8.68
N GLU A 81 -1.82 -6.22 -9.15
CA GLU A 81 -2.20 -4.82 -9.05
C GLU A 81 -2.34 -4.35 -7.58
N GLU A 82 -2.54 -5.29 -6.65
CA GLU A 82 -2.47 -5.07 -5.21
C GLU A 82 -1.10 -5.50 -4.64
N TRP A 83 -0.04 -4.99 -5.25
CA TRP A 83 1.37 -5.36 -5.00
C TRP A 83 1.82 -5.29 -3.53
N TRP A 84 1.14 -4.52 -2.68
CA TRP A 84 1.45 -4.46 -1.25
C TRP A 84 1.16 -5.78 -0.51
N TRP A 85 0.37 -6.69 -1.09
CA TRP A 85 0.24 -8.08 -0.63
C TRP A 85 1.38 -9.00 -1.08
N HIS A 86 2.31 -8.45 -1.87
CA HIS A 86 3.48 -9.14 -2.44
C HIS A 86 4.77 -8.36 -2.10
N LEU A 87 4.81 -7.69 -0.94
CA LEU A 87 5.95 -6.87 -0.51
C LEU A 87 7.26 -7.67 -0.45
N ASP A 88 7.20 -8.96 -0.16
CA ASP A 88 8.34 -9.88 -0.21
C ASP A 88 8.97 -9.96 -1.61
N LYS A 89 8.14 -10.05 -2.65
CA LYS A 89 8.59 -10.10 -4.05
C LYS A 89 9.09 -8.74 -4.52
N VAL A 90 8.50 -7.65 -4.04
CA VAL A 90 9.00 -6.30 -4.31
C VAL A 90 10.36 -6.09 -3.64
N ALA A 91 10.50 -6.51 -2.37
CA ALA A 91 11.75 -6.38 -1.61
C ALA A 91 12.91 -7.20 -2.19
N THR A 92 12.61 -8.36 -2.78
CA THR A 92 13.61 -9.22 -3.45
C THR A 92 13.91 -8.79 -4.90
N GLY A 93 13.11 -7.89 -5.47
CA GLY A 93 13.20 -7.49 -6.88
C GLY A 93 12.60 -8.51 -7.86
N GLU A 94 11.89 -9.53 -7.37
CA GLU A 94 11.13 -10.46 -8.21
C GLU A 94 9.89 -9.81 -8.84
N LEU A 95 9.36 -8.76 -8.19
CA LEU A 95 8.26 -7.94 -8.68
C LEU A 95 8.70 -6.48 -8.78
N GLU A 96 8.87 -6.00 -10.02
CA GLU A 96 9.05 -4.57 -10.29
C GLU A 96 7.68 -3.87 -10.39
N ILE A 97 7.55 -2.71 -9.75
CA ILE A 97 6.33 -1.89 -9.79
C ILE A 97 6.64 -0.48 -10.24
N GLU A 98 5.69 0.14 -10.94
CA GLU A 98 5.73 1.54 -11.30
C GLU A 98 4.71 2.33 -10.47
N ILE A 99 5.20 3.31 -9.70
CA ILE A 99 4.33 4.27 -9.01
C ILE A 99 4.22 5.50 -9.91
N GLY A 100 3.10 5.60 -10.63
CA GLY A 100 2.85 6.67 -11.57
C GLY A 100 1.37 6.99 -11.74
N LEU A 101 1.08 8.24 -12.12
CA LEU A 101 -0.24 8.61 -12.63
C LEU A 101 -0.31 8.17 -14.09
N SER A 102 -1.39 7.48 -14.47
CA SER A 102 -1.64 7.16 -15.87
C SER A 102 -2.04 8.43 -16.64
N PRO A 103 -1.73 8.56 -17.95
CA PRO A 103 -2.27 9.65 -18.77
C PRO A 103 -3.81 9.74 -18.75
N LYS A 104 -4.51 8.64 -18.43
CA LYS A 104 -5.96 8.59 -18.24
C LYS A 104 -6.43 9.35 -16.99
N ASP A 105 -5.54 9.65 -16.04
CA ASP A 105 -5.84 10.38 -14.81
C ASP A 105 -5.79 11.91 -14.99
N LYS A 106 -5.40 12.38 -16.19
CA LYS A 106 -5.32 13.81 -16.54
C LYS A 106 -6.63 14.39 -17.10
N VAL A 107 -7.71 13.63 -17.11
CA VAL A 107 -9.00 14.10 -17.65
C VAL A 107 -9.91 14.54 -16.51
N LEU A 108 -9.84 15.83 -16.16
CA LEU A 108 -10.94 16.69 -15.71
C LEU A 108 -10.51 18.16 -15.87
#